data_AF-A0A087GZ17-F1
#
_entry.id   AF-A0A087GZ17-F1
#
_cell.length_a   1.000
_cell.length_b   1.000
_cell.length_c   1.000
_cell.angle_alpha   90.00
_cell.angle_beta   90.00
_cell.angle_gamma   90.00
#
_symmetry.space_group_name_H-M   'P 1'
#
loop_
_entity.id
_entity.type
_entity.pdbx_description
1 polymer ?
#
loop_
_entity_poly.entity_id
_entity_poly.type
_entity_poly.pdbx_seq_one_letter_code
_entity_poly.pdbx_strand_id
1 'polypeptide(L)'
;MVFALCIRRSASSLASVCGRVARAQALSVVVNRSSLVSKPSLLRPFFVSRVSLYSTATERLKSDQTLLQVIDSEINDSFEADDPDLVEEIVDSSNFPFKIEDKPGHRSVTLTREYNGEQIKVEVSMPGLAMEENEDDIDDNEDGDVRNEKSNETSIPLVVTVTKKSGLSLEFSCTAYPDEIVIDGLSVKHPERSSEEQLTYDGPDFEELDENMRKSFHKFLETRGIKASATDFLYEYMMKKDSREYLLWLKNLKNFIQE
;
A
#
# COMPACT_ATOMS: atom_id res chain seq x y z
N MET A 1 -36.66 6.93 58.66
CA MET A 1 -37.42 7.19 57.42
C MET A 1 -36.64 6.53 56.29
N VAL A 2 -36.91 5.25 56.00
CA VAL A 2 -37.89 4.70 55.02
C VAL A 2 -37.44 4.89 53.56
N PHE A 3 -37.12 3.74 52.96
CA PHE A 3 -36.91 3.29 51.57
C PHE A 3 -37.33 4.17 50.37
N ALA A 4 -36.58 4.08 49.26
CA ALA A 4 -37.02 3.42 48.02
C ALA A 4 -35.91 3.30 46.95
N LEU A 5 -35.69 2.06 46.47
CA LEU A 5 -35.06 1.74 45.18
C LEU A 5 -36.02 2.09 44.03
N CYS A 6 -35.47 2.48 42.87
CA CYS A 6 -36.13 2.27 41.57
C CYS A 6 -35.09 1.91 40.49
N ILE A 7 -35.07 0.62 40.14
CA ILE A 7 -34.49 0.03 38.94
C ILE A 7 -35.44 0.31 37.76
N ARG A 8 -34.92 0.69 36.58
CA ARG A 8 -35.65 0.54 35.32
C ARG A 8 -34.85 -0.34 34.34
N ARG A 9 -35.41 -1.53 34.09
CA ARG A 9 -35.19 -2.40 32.92
C ARG A 9 -36.25 -2.06 31.85
N SER A 10 -35.92 -2.42 30.60
CA SER A 10 -36.79 -2.82 29.46
C SER A 10 -36.46 -2.04 28.18
N ALA A 11 -36.45 -2.61 26.98
CA ALA A 11 -36.65 -4.00 26.55
C ALA A 11 -36.06 -4.19 25.14
N SER A 12 -35.67 -5.44 24.88
CA SER A 12 -35.36 -6.06 23.60
C SER A 12 -36.50 -5.95 22.58
N SER A 13 -36.16 -5.73 21.29
CA SER A 13 -37.01 -6.11 20.17
C SER A 13 -36.23 -7.05 19.24
N LEU A 14 -36.69 -8.29 19.17
CA LEU A 14 -36.37 -9.27 18.15
C LEU A 14 -37.39 -9.11 17.02
N ALA A 15 -36.93 -9.05 15.78
CA ALA A 15 -37.75 -9.41 14.64
C ALA A 15 -36.91 -10.20 13.62
N SER A 16 -37.52 -11.30 13.22
CA SER A 16 -36.95 -12.43 12.48
C SER A 16 -37.06 -12.23 10.97
N VAL A 17 -36.08 -12.77 10.25
CA VAL A 17 -36.20 -13.56 9.02
C VAL A 17 -37.22 -13.11 7.97
N CYS A 18 -36.74 -12.76 6.77
CA CYS A 18 -37.08 -13.49 5.55
C CYS A 18 -36.14 -13.09 4.40
N GLY A 19 -35.40 -14.05 3.87
CA GLY A 19 -34.66 -13.87 2.62
C GLY A 19 -35.58 -13.77 1.41
N ARG A 20 -35.05 -13.26 0.29
CA ARG A 20 -35.45 -13.66 -1.07
C ARG A 20 -34.35 -13.27 -2.04
N VAL A 21 -33.70 -14.29 -2.57
CA VAL A 21 -32.87 -14.28 -3.77
C VAL A 21 -33.78 -13.97 -4.96
N ALA A 22 -33.58 -12.82 -5.62
CA ALA A 22 -34.21 -12.54 -6.91
C ALA A 22 -33.34 -13.11 -8.03
N ARG A 23 -33.69 -14.31 -8.49
CA ARG A 23 -33.13 -14.92 -9.70
C ARG A 23 -33.99 -14.48 -10.89
N ALA A 24 -33.45 -13.63 -11.75
CA ALA A 24 -34.12 -13.25 -12.99
C ALA A 24 -34.16 -14.47 -13.94
N GLN A 25 -35.35 -14.91 -14.31
CA GLN A 25 -35.58 -15.85 -15.41
C GLN A 25 -36.30 -15.11 -16.53
N ALA A 26 -35.65 -15.01 -17.69
CA ALA A 26 -36.30 -14.58 -18.91
C ALA A 26 -37.07 -15.76 -19.51
N LEU A 27 -38.36 -15.53 -19.77
CA LEU A 27 -39.26 -16.43 -20.47
C LEU A 27 -38.94 -16.41 -21.97
N SER A 28 -38.82 -17.58 -22.59
CA SER A 28 -38.96 -17.72 -24.04
C SER A 28 -39.89 -18.88 -24.32
N VAL A 29 -41.11 -18.53 -24.73
CA VAL A 29 -42.13 -19.45 -25.22
C VAL A 29 -41.83 -19.73 -26.70
N VAL A 30 -41.58 -20.99 -27.04
CA VAL A 30 -41.85 -21.51 -28.39
C VAL A 30 -42.50 -22.88 -28.23
N VAL A 31 -43.72 -22.98 -28.75
CA VAL A 31 -44.50 -24.20 -28.88
C VAL A 31 -44.18 -24.82 -30.24
N ASN A 32 -43.78 -26.10 -30.31
CA ASN A 32 -44.31 -26.95 -31.38
C ASN A 32 -44.34 -28.43 -31.01
N ARG A 33 -45.33 -29.11 -31.58
CA ARG A 33 -45.97 -30.36 -31.15
C ARG A 33 -45.26 -31.66 -31.60
N SER A 34 -45.45 -32.66 -30.75
CA SER A 34 -45.69 -34.11 -30.97
C SER A 34 -44.69 -35.00 -31.73
N SER A 35 -44.33 -36.05 -30.99
CA SER A 35 -43.65 -37.31 -31.31
C SER A 35 -44.21 -38.12 -32.47
N LEU A 36 -43.35 -38.84 -33.20
CA LEU A 36 -43.49 -40.28 -33.48
C LEU A 36 -42.10 -40.93 -33.71
N VAL A 37 -42.03 -42.20 -33.34
CA VAL A 37 -40.87 -43.11 -33.18
C VAL A 37 -40.43 -43.74 -34.52
N SER A 38 -39.13 -43.95 -34.72
CA SER A 38 -38.57 -45.22 -35.26
C SER A 38 -37.05 -45.33 -35.06
N LYS A 39 -36.56 -46.55 -34.81
CA LYS A 39 -35.16 -46.92 -34.50
C LYS A 39 -34.34 -47.25 -35.78
N PRO A 40 -33.13 -47.85 -35.69
CA PRO A 40 -31.88 -47.25 -36.11
C PRO A 40 -31.35 -47.81 -37.45
N SER A 41 -30.48 -47.07 -38.13
CA SER A 41 -29.64 -47.66 -39.17
C SER A 41 -28.31 -46.93 -39.24
N LEU A 42 -27.26 -47.73 -39.08
CA LEU A 42 -25.86 -47.40 -39.30
C LEU A 42 -25.67 -46.93 -40.75
N LEU A 43 -24.83 -45.91 -40.95
CA LEU A 43 -23.78 -45.78 -41.98
C LEU A 43 -23.28 -44.32 -42.01
N ARG A 44 -22.05 -44.10 -41.53
CA ARG A 44 -21.28 -42.85 -41.69
C ARG A 44 -20.71 -42.79 -43.12
N PRO A 45 -20.70 -41.59 -43.73
CA PRO A 45 -19.48 -41.15 -44.37
C PRO A 45 -19.06 -39.77 -43.85
N PHE A 46 -17.79 -39.73 -43.46
CA PHE A 46 -16.87 -38.61 -43.28
C PHE A 46 -17.41 -37.19 -43.57
N PHE A 47 -17.80 -36.48 -42.52
CA PHE A 47 -17.59 -35.04 -42.47
C PHE A 47 -16.23 -34.83 -41.80
N VAL A 48 -15.23 -34.43 -42.59
CA VAL A 48 -14.05 -33.78 -42.04
C VAL A 48 -14.54 -32.44 -41.50
N SER A 49 -14.91 -32.40 -40.22
CA SER A 49 -14.97 -31.15 -39.50
C SER A 49 -13.58 -30.54 -39.62
N ARG A 50 -13.43 -29.56 -40.51
CA ARG A 50 -12.35 -28.59 -40.43
C ARG A 50 -12.55 -27.90 -39.10
N VAL A 51 -11.90 -28.42 -38.07
CA VAL A 51 -11.68 -27.68 -36.84
C VAL A 51 -10.88 -26.48 -37.29
N SER A 52 -11.51 -25.32 -37.26
CA SER A 52 -10.81 -24.04 -37.38
C SER A 52 -9.82 -24.02 -36.23
N LEU A 53 -8.57 -24.34 -36.53
CA LEU A 53 -7.46 -23.99 -35.66
C LEU A 53 -7.42 -22.46 -35.71
N TYR A 54 -8.16 -21.82 -34.80
CA TYR A 54 -7.98 -20.41 -34.51
C TYR A 54 -6.49 -20.24 -34.18
N SER A 55 -5.81 -19.45 -35.00
CA SER A 55 -4.37 -19.22 -34.95
C SER A 55 -4.03 -18.29 -33.77
N THR A 56 -4.36 -18.72 -32.56
CA THR A 56 -4.10 -17.96 -31.33
C THR A 56 -2.61 -17.74 -31.10
N ALA A 57 -1.76 -18.67 -31.57
CA ALA A 57 -0.32 -18.54 -31.51
C ALA A 57 0.22 -17.34 -32.31
N THR A 58 -0.32 -17.06 -33.50
CA THR A 58 0.15 -15.93 -34.33
C THR A 58 -0.40 -14.58 -33.87
N GLU A 59 -1.59 -14.56 -33.27
CA GLU A 59 -2.13 -13.33 -32.66
C GLU A 59 -1.39 -12.99 -31.37
N ARG A 60 -1.09 -13.99 -30.54
CA ARG A 60 -0.26 -13.84 -29.33
C ARG A 60 1.13 -13.29 -29.65
N LEU A 61 1.83 -13.85 -30.65
CA LEU A 61 3.15 -13.34 -31.05
C LEU A 61 3.11 -11.88 -31.52
N LYS A 62 2.00 -11.43 -32.11
CA LYS A 62 1.83 -10.03 -32.53
C LYS A 62 1.53 -9.11 -31.35
N SER A 63 0.71 -9.55 -30.38
CA SER A 63 0.43 -8.77 -29.18
C SER A 63 1.70 -8.58 -28.35
N ASP A 64 2.48 -9.65 -28.18
CA ASP A 64 3.69 -9.64 -27.37
C ASP A 64 4.77 -8.75 -28.01
N GLN A 65 4.93 -8.80 -29.34
CA GLN A 65 5.81 -7.88 -30.07
C GLN A 65 5.40 -6.41 -29.94
N THR A 66 4.10 -6.13 -30.00
CA THR A 66 3.59 -4.76 -29.84
C THR A 66 3.87 -4.24 -28.43
N LEU A 67 3.63 -5.07 -27.41
CA LEU A 67 3.90 -4.73 -26.01
C LEU A 67 5.39 -4.50 -25.76
N LEU A 68 6.26 -5.35 -26.33
CA LEU A 68 7.72 -5.19 -26.21
C LEU A 68 8.20 -3.87 -26.81
N GLN A 69 7.65 -3.45 -27.97
CA GLN A 69 7.98 -2.16 -28.56
C GLN A 69 7.60 -0.99 -27.66
N VAL A 70 6.43 -1.06 -27.02
CA VAL A 70 5.98 -0.03 -26.08
C VAL A 70 6.90 0.03 -24.86
N ILE A 71 7.22 -1.12 -24.27
CA ILE A 71 8.13 -1.19 -23.11
C ILE A 71 9.53 -0.68 -23.48
N ASP A 72 10.03 -1.00 -24.67
CA ASP A 72 11.33 -0.52 -25.15
C ASP A 72 11.36 1.00 -25.35
N SER A 73 10.26 1.59 -25.81
CA SER A 73 10.13 3.06 -25.88
C SER A 73 10.20 3.65 -24.46
N GLU A 74 9.41 3.11 -23.54
CA GLU A 74 9.33 3.61 -22.17
C GLU A 74 10.67 3.52 -21.43
N ILE A 75 11.42 2.42 -21.61
CA ILE A 75 12.77 2.26 -21.03
C ILE A 75 13.74 3.31 -21.57
N ASN A 76 13.67 3.62 -22.86
CA ASN A 76 14.54 4.63 -23.46
C ASN A 76 14.21 6.05 -22.98
N ASP A 77 12.93 6.34 -22.77
CA ASP A 77 12.46 7.65 -22.29
C ASP A 77 12.81 7.89 -20.82
N SER A 78 12.95 6.83 -20.02
CA SER A 78 13.24 6.90 -18.58
C SER A 78 14.73 6.86 -18.23
N PHE A 79 15.63 6.82 -19.21
CA PHE A 79 17.08 6.61 -19.03
C PHE A 79 17.82 7.75 -18.29
N GLU A 80 17.21 8.91 -18.06
CA GLU A 80 17.84 10.06 -17.38
C GLU A 80 17.88 9.93 -15.84
N ALA A 81 17.32 8.88 -15.25
CA ALA A 81 17.15 8.75 -13.79
C ALA A 81 18.26 7.98 -13.04
N ASP A 82 19.26 7.45 -13.75
CA ASP A 82 20.17 6.41 -13.24
C ASP A 82 21.62 6.93 -13.08
N ASP A 83 21.80 8.06 -12.39
CA ASP A 83 23.14 8.51 -11.95
C ASP A 83 23.37 8.15 -10.47
N PRO A 84 24.02 7.00 -10.18
CA PRO A 84 24.31 6.56 -8.82
C PRO A 84 25.32 7.45 -8.09
N ASP A 85 26.20 8.14 -8.81
CA ASP A 85 27.25 8.98 -8.22
C ASP A 85 26.64 10.21 -7.53
N LEU A 86 25.51 10.72 -8.05
CA LEU A 86 24.75 11.81 -7.44
C LEU A 86 24.12 11.42 -6.10
N VAL A 87 23.83 10.15 -5.88
CA VAL A 87 23.18 9.72 -4.63
C VAL A 87 24.21 9.67 -3.50
N GLU A 88 25.39 9.13 -3.77
CA GLU A 88 26.50 9.08 -2.80
C GLU A 88 27.00 10.49 -2.44
N GLU A 89 27.11 11.40 -3.41
CA GLU A 89 27.52 12.79 -3.16
C GLU A 89 26.55 13.56 -2.24
N ILE A 90 25.24 13.31 -2.36
CA ILE A 90 24.24 13.96 -1.49
C ILE A 90 24.32 13.41 -0.06
N VAL A 91 24.53 12.10 0.12
CA VAL A 91 24.68 11.52 1.46
C VAL A 91 25.91 12.08 2.16
N ASP A 92 27.06 12.14 1.48
CA ASP A 92 28.31 12.62 2.07
C ASP A 92 28.29 14.12 2.40
N SER A 93 27.52 14.91 1.65
CA SER A 93 27.40 16.36 1.85
C SER A 93 26.51 16.76 3.04
N SER A 94 25.64 15.86 3.50
CA SER A 94 24.53 16.18 4.40
C SER A 94 24.85 16.10 5.90
N ASN A 95 26.04 15.65 6.30
CA ASN A 95 26.39 15.34 7.71
C ASN A 95 25.28 14.49 8.39
N PHE A 96 24.64 13.62 7.62
CA PHE A 96 23.51 12.81 8.04
C PHE A 96 24.01 11.62 8.87
N PRO A 97 23.49 11.40 10.09
CA PRO A 97 24.11 10.49 11.04
C PRO A 97 23.74 9.01 10.86
N PHE A 98 22.94 8.68 9.83
CA PHE A 98 22.49 7.32 9.57
C PHE A 98 23.20 6.73 8.36
N LYS A 99 23.47 5.42 8.44
CA LYS A 99 23.86 4.62 7.29
C LYS A 99 22.59 4.24 6.50
N ILE A 100 22.60 4.48 5.20
CA ILE A 100 21.49 4.12 4.30
C ILE A 100 21.74 2.74 3.71
N GLU A 101 20.73 1.87 3.77
CA GLU A 101 20.69 0.57 3.11
C GLU A 101 19.52 0.54 2.14
N ASP A 102 19.83 0.62 0.85
CA ASP A 102 18.89 0.61 -0.25
C ASP A 102 18.95 -0.74 -0.99
N LYS A 103 17.81 -1.42 -1.11
CA LYS A 103 17.69 -2.71 -1.79
C LYS A 103 16.82 -2.56 -3.03
N PRO A 104 17.33 -2.90 -4.23
CA PRO A 104 16.53 -2.95 -5.45
C PRO A 104 15.31 -3.87 -5.29
N GLY A 105 14.18 -3.48 -5.86
CA GLY A 105 12.90 -4.20 -5.80
C GLY A 105 12.05 -3.91 -4.55
N HIS A 106 12.54 -3.09 -3.62
CA HIS A 106 11.80 -2.68 -2.43
C HIS A 106 11.29 -1.25 -2.54
N ARG A 107 10.10 -0.98 -1.97
CA ARG A 107 9.51 0.37 -1.89
C ARG A 107 9.97 1.19 -0.68
N SER A 108 10.96 0.69 0.06
CA SER A 108 11.50 1.35 1.25
C SER A 108 13.04 1.30 1.27
N VAL A 109 13.64 2.22 2.01
CA VAL A 109 15.05 2.17 2.40
C VAL A 109 15.18 2.09 3.91
N THR A 110 16.23 1.41 4.37
CA THR A 110 16.49 1.25 5.80
C THR A 110 17.65 2.15 6.22
N LEU A 111 17.40 3.04 7.17
CA LEU A 111 18.42 3.86 7.82
C LEU A 111 18.79 3.23 9.16
N THR A 112 20.09 3.11 9.44
CA THR A 112 20.56 2.50 10.69
C THR A 112 21.56 3.40 11.41
N ARG A 113 21.46 3.44 12.73
CA ARG A 113 22.37 4.18 13.61
C ARG A 113 22.45 3.51 14.98
N GLU A 114 23.64 3.52 15.57
CA GLU A 114 23.80 3.24 17.01
C GLU A 114 23.92 4.55 17.79
N TYR A 115 23.18 4.66 18.90
CA TYR A 115 23.20 5.84 19.76
C TYR A 115 23.09 5.42 21.23
N ASN A 116 24.13 5.72 22.03
CA ASN A 116 24.18 5.39 23.47
C ASN A 116 23.89 3.90 23.79
N GLY A 117 24.28 2.98 22.90
CA GLY A 117 24.02 1.55 23.04
C GLY A 117 22.58 1.13 22.77
N GLU A 118 21.78 2.00 22.16
CA GLU A 118 20.51 1.69 21.52
C GLU A 118 20.72 1.58 20.00
N GLN A 119 20.00 0.65 19.38
CA GLN A 119 19.97 0.50 17.92
C GLN A 119 18.73 1.21 17.38
N ILE A 120 18.95 2.20 16.52
CA ILE A 120 17.90 2.95 15.83
C ILE A 120 17.84 2.42 14.40
N LYS A 121 16.66 1.95 14.02
CA LYS A 121 16.31 1.59 12.64
C LYS A 121 15.19 2.54 12.20
N VAL A 122 15.33 3.13 11.02
CA VAL A 122 14.26 3.90 10.39
C VAL A 122 13.96 3.25 9.06
N GLU A 123 12.72 2.89 8.82
CA GLU A 123 12.27 2.44 7.51
C GLU A 123 11.54 3.60 6.84
N VAL A 124 12.13 4.12 5.77
CA VAL A 124 11.59 5.24 4.99
C VAL A 124 10.92 4.65 3.77
N SER A 125 9.61 4.83 3.65
CA SER A 125 8.83 4.29 2.53
C SER A 125 8.65 5.35 1.45
N MET A 126 8.52 4.91 0.19
CA MET A 126 8.23 5.81 -0.92
C MET A 126 6.99 6.63 -0.57
N PRO A 127 7.02 7.96 -0.77
CA PRO A 127 5.82 8.78 -0.68
C PRO A 127 4.73 8.14 -1.52
N GLY A 128 3.54 7.96 -0.93
CA GLY A 128 2.39 7.60 -1.72
C GLY A 128 2.13 8.76 -2.67
N LEU A 129 2.04 8.49 -3.98
CA LEU A 129 0.97 9.16 -4.72
C LEU A 129 -0.26 8.79 -3.92
N ALA A 130 -0.85 9.75 -3.19
CA ALA A 130 -2.10 9.52 -2.54
C ALA A 130 -2.98 8.86 -3.60
N MET A 131 -3.24 7.55 -3.46
CA MET A 131 -4.52 7.07 -3.91
C MET A 131 -5.42 7.86 -2.99
N GLU A 132 -5.91 8.99 -3.50
CA GLU A 132 -7.06 9.67 -2.95
C GLU A 132 -8.02 8.52 -2.68
N GLU A 133 -8.13 8.14 -1.42
CA GLU A 133 -9.25 7.35 -0.97
C GLU A 133 -10.42 8.17 -1.50
N ASN A 134 -11.13 7.59 -2.46
CA ASN A 134 -12.33 8.19 -2.99
C ASN A 134 -13.26 8.25 -1.79
N GLU A 135 -13.20 9.35 -1.05
CA GLU A 135 -14.25 9.77 -0.14
C GLU A 135 -15.41 10.10 -1.07
N ASP A 136 -16.20 9.06 -1.34
CA ASP A 136 -17.57 9.16 -1.82
C ASP A 136 -18.39 9.94 -0.77
N ASP A 137 -18.16 11.23 -0.66
CA ASP A 137 -19.00 12.19 0.06
C ASP A 137 -19.20 13.41 -0.84
N ILE A 138 -20.09 13.25 -1.83
CA ILE A 138 -20.77 14.38 -2.45
C ILE A 138 -21.69 14.98 -1.38
N ASP A 139 -21.15 15.89 -0.57
CA ASP A 139 -21.96 16.84 0.19
C ASP A 139 -21.99 18.16 -0.59
N ASP A 140 -23.09 18.36 -1.31
CA ASP A 140 -23.44 19.63 -1.95
C ASP A 140 -23.66 20.69 -0.87
N ASN A 141 -22.59 21.40 -0.49
CA ASN A 141 -22.69 22.67 0.21
C ASN A 141 -21.83 23.72 -0.50
N GLU A 142 -22.51 24.52 -1.33
CA GLU A 142 -22.01 25.80 -1.85
C GLU A 142 -21.74 26.74 -0.66
N ASP A 143 -20.47 26.91 -0.29
CA ASP A 143 -19.98 28.22 0.10
C ASP A 143 -18.52 28.41 -0.31
N GLY A 144 -18.23 29.58 -0.86
CA GLY A 144 -17.00 29.89 -1.55
C GLY A 144 -15.83 30.18 -0.61
N ASP A 145 -14.64 29.77 -1.09
CA ASP A 145 -13.33 30.34 -0.79
C ASP A 145 -12.64 29.89 0.51
N VAL A 146 -12.00 28.71 0.45
CA VAL A 146 -10.52 28.61 0.36
C VAL A 146 -10.23 27.35 -0.43
N ARG A 147 -9.75 27.52 -1.67
CA ARG A 147 -8.95 26.48 -2.31
C ARG A 147 -7.76 26.28 -1.39
N ASN A 148 -7.82 25.29 -0.51
CA ASN A 148 -6.61 24.76 0.09
C ASN A 148 -5.93 24.08 -1.08
N GLU A 149 -5.11 24.85 -1.80
CA GLU A 149 -3.94 24.32 -2.48
C GLU A 149 -3.25 23.46 -1.44
N LYS A 150 -3.62 22.17 -1.35
CA LYS A 150 -2.77 21.16 -0.75
C LYS A 150 -1.53 21.27 -1.61
N SER A 151 -0.59 22.07 -1.13
CA SER A 151 0.80 21.99 -1.50
C SER A 151 1.10 20.52 -1.68
N ASN A 152 1.80 20.17 -2.75
CA ASN A 152 2.42 18.86 -2.86
C ASN A 152 3.43 18.77 -1.72
N GLU A 153 2.93 18.53 -0.51
CA GLU A 153 3.69 18.54 0.73
C GLU A 153 4.64 17.38 0.60
N THR A 154 5.93 17.70 0.59
CA THR A 154 7.06 16.78 0.57
C THR A 154 7.05 15.99 1.87
N SER A 155 6.10 15.07 1.94
CA SER A 155 5.83 14.23 3.09
C SER A 155 6.35 12.85 2.83
N ILE A 156 6.91 12.22 3.87
CA ILE A 156 7.47 10.88 3.77
C ILE A 156 6.99 10.03 4.94
N PRO A 157 6.33 8.91 4.66
CA PRO A 157 6.00 7.94 5.70
C PRO A 157 7.28 7.24 6.18
N LEU A 158 7.47 7.22 7.50
CA LEU A 158 8.59 6.54 8.13
C LEU A 158 8.19 5.78 9.39
N VAL A 159 8.84 4.64 9.60
CA VAL A 159 8.70 3.83 10.82
C VAL A 159 10.03 3.88 11.57
N VAL A 160 10.03 4.41 12.79
CA VAL A 160 11.22 4.47 13.65
C VAL A 160 11.14 3.37 14.70
N THR A 161 12.11 2.47 14.71
CA THR A 161 12.28 1.45 15.75
C THR A 161 13.52 1.76 16.58
N VAL A 162 13.34 1.94 17.88
CA VAL A 162 14.43 2.11 18.86
C VAL A 162 14.51 0.86 19.73
N THR A 163 15.57 0.09 19.56
CA THR A 163 15.80 -1.17 20.28
C THR A 163 16.87 -0.99 21.34
N LYS A 164 16.54 -1.32 22.59
CA LYS A 164 17.48 -1.30 23.72
C LYS A 164 18.26 -2.61 23.82
N LYS A 165 19.34 -2.62 24.60
CA LYS A 165 20.16 -3.82 24.88
C LYS A 165 19.38 -5.02 25.41
N SER A 166 18.23 -4.80 26.03
CA SER A 166 17.33 -5.87 26.49
C SER A 166 16.56 -6.56 25.37
N GLY A 167 16.64 -6.07 24.14
CA GLY A 167 15.82 -6.49 23.00
C GLY A 167 14.42 -5.89 22.99
N LEU A 168 14.05 -5.08 23.99
CA LEU A 168 12.78 -4.34 23.99
C LEU A 168 12.87 -3.19 22.97
N SER A 169 11.87 -3.09 22.12
CA SER A 169 11.81 -2.09 21.05
C SER A 169 10.60 -1.18 21.21
N LEU A 170 10.81 0.09 20.93
CA LEU A 170 9.75 1.09 20.80
C LEU A 170 9.63 1.44 19.32
N GLU A 171 8.44 1.32 18.77
CA GLU A 171 8.16 1.56 17.36
C GLU A 171 7.21 2.75 17.22
N PHE A 172 7.57 3.68 16.35
CA PHE A 172 6.80 4.86 16.03
C PHE A 172 6.43 4.81 14.54
N SER A 173 5.15 4.98 14.23
CA SER A 173 4.74 5.37 12.88
C SER A 173 4.73 6.90 12.82
N CYS A 174 5.38 7.46 11.81
CA CYS A 174 5.50 8.90 11.66
C CYS A 174 5.32 9.32 10.21
N THR A 175 4.90 10.57 10.05
CA THR A 175 4.91 11.29 8.78
C THR A 175 5.86 12.47 8.92
N ALA A 176 6.89 12.50 8.06
CA ALA A 176 7.86 13.58 8.06
C ALA A 176 7.47 14.65 7.05
N TYR A 177 7.39 15.89 7.50
CA TYR A 177 7.25 17.10 6.70
C TYR A 177 8.56 17.92 6.76
N PRO A 178 8.75 18.94 5.90
CA PRO A 178 9.96 19.78 5.91
C PRO A 178 10.17 20.55 7.22
N ASP A 179 9.09 20.91 7.88
CA ASP A 179 9.06 21.73 9.10
C ASP A 179 8.88 20.89 10.38
N GLU A 180 8.19 19.76 10.31
CA GLU A 180 7.96 18.91 11.48
C GLU A 180 7.94 17.40 11.21
N ILE A 181 8.05 16.61 12.29
CA ILE A 181 7.83 15.16 12.27
C ILE A 181 6.58 14.90 13.10
N VAL A 182 5.52 14.43 12.46
CA VAL A 182 4.26 14.02 13.10
C VAL A 182 4.39 12.56 13.53
N ILE A 183 3.97 12.25 14.76
CA ILE A 183 3.91 10.88 15.27
C ILE A 183 2.46 10.42 15.18
N ASP A 184 2.20 9.46 14.30
CA ASP A 184 0.85 8.94 14.05
C ASP A 184 0.50 7.84 15.05
N GLY A 185 1.50 7.13 15.57
CA GLY A 185 1.28 5.97 16.43
C GLY A 185 2.53 5.51 17.16
N LEU A 186 2.32 4.76 18.25
CA LEU A 186 3.39 4.30 19.14
C LEU A 186 3.06 2.93 19.72
N SER A 187 3.90 1.93 19.40
CA SER A 187 3.76 0.58 19.94
C SER A 187 5.04 0.07 20.60
N VAL A 188 4.90 -0.89 21.52
CA VAL A 188 6.03 -1.54 22.21
C VAL A 188 6.15 -2.97 21.69
N LYS A 189 7.29 -3.32 21.10
CA LYS A 189 7.57 -4.66 20.59
C LYS A 189 8.53 -5.40 21.52
N HIS A 190 8.22 -6.67 21.78
CA HIS A 190 9.01 -7.56 22.66
C HIS A 190 9.80 -8.58 21.83
N PRO A 191 11.04 -8.89 22.21
CA PRO A 191 11.91 -9.77 21.43
C PRO A 191 11.42 -11.22 21.35
N GLU A 192 10.59 -11.67 22.32
CA GLU A 192 10.09 -13.05 22.41
C GLU A 192 8.82 -13.32 21.59
N ARG A 193 8.20 -12.30 20.96
CA ARG A 193 6.85 -12.40 20.37
C ARG A 193 6.78 -12.28 18.84
N SER A 194 7.89 -12.51 18.13
CA SER A 194 8.00 -12.30 16.67
C SER A 194 7.08 -13.15 15.79
N SER A 195 6.29 -14.08 16.35
CA SER A 195 5.37 -14.95 15.61
C SER A 195 3.89 -14.72 15.92
N GLU A 196 3.56 -13.81 16.84
CA GLU A 196 2.18 -13.53 17.30
C GLU A 196 1.79 -12.06 17.14
N GLU A 197 2.35 -11.36 16.14
CA GLU A 197 2.20 -9.91 15.94
C GLU A 197 0.74 -9.42 15.90
N GLN A 198 -0.21 -10.30 15.62
CA GLN A 198 -1.62 -9.96 15.44
C GLN A 198 -2.43 -9.79 16.74
N LEU A 199 -1.81 -9.97 17.92
CA LEU A 199 -2.48 -9.90 19.23
C LEU A 199 -1.82 -8.94 20.22
N THR A 200 -0.79 -8.19 19.82
CA THR A 200 -0.19 -7.17 20.69
C THR A 200 -1.02 -5.91 20.70
N TYR A 201 -1.21 -5.33 21.88
CA TYR A 201 -1.83 -4.02 22.01
C TYR A 201 -0.91 -2.96 21.41
N ASP A 202 -1.37 -2.28 20.37
CA ASP A 202 -0.59 -1.28 19.63
C ASP A 202 -0.56 0.10 20.29
N GLY A 203 -1.19 0.25 21.46
CA GLY A 203 -1.30 1.52 22.17
C GLY A 203 -2.64 2.22 21.94
N PRO A 204 -2.94 3.29 22.70
CA PRO A 204 -4.00 4.21 22.35
C PRO A 204 -3.58 5.05 21.14
N ASP A 205 -4.51 5.85 20.60
CA ASP A 205 -4.16 6.89 19.64
C ASP A 205 -3.13 7.85 20.28
N PHE A 206 -2.13 8.28 19.50
CA PHE A 206 -1.09 9.18 19.99
C PHE A 206 -1.70 10.50 20.51
N GLU A 207 -2.79 10.96 19.89
CA GLU A 207 -3.49 12.17 20.32
C GLU A 207 -4.18 12.03 21.69
N GLU A 208 -4.54 10.81 22.11
CA GLU A 208 -5.14 10.57 23.43
C GLU A 208 -4.12 10.62 24.58
N LEU A 209 -2.82 10.65 24.28
CA LEU A 209 -1.77 10.78 25.28
C LEU A 209 -1.71 12.19 25.86
N ASP A 210 -1.29 12.28 27.13
CA ASP A 210 -1.04 13.56 27.79
C ASP A 210 -0.05 14.44 26.99
N GLU A 211 -0.31 15.75 26.94
CA GLU A 211 0.45 16.69 26.13
C GLU A 211 1.96 16.68 26.46
N ASN A 212 2.33 16.55 27.74
CA ASN A 212 3.73 16.50 28.14
C ASN A 212 4.39 15.17 27.73
N MET A 213 3.62 14.07 27.70
CA MET A 213 4.07 12.79 27.19
C MET A 213 4.35 12.87 25.69
N ARG A 214 3.43 13.43 24.89
CA ARG A 214 3.61 13.65 23.44
C ARG A 214 4.86 14.49 23.15
N LYS A 215 5.00 15.65 23.80
CA LYS A 215 6.19 16.52 23.67
C LYS A 215 7.50 15.79 24.02
N SER A 216 7.47 14.93 25.03
CA SER A 216 8.63 14.14 25.44
C SER A 216 9.02 13.10 24.39
N PHE A 217 8.06 12.53 23.66
CA PHE A 217 8.35 11.60 22.56
C PHE A 217 8.94 12.29 21.32
N HIS A 218 8.45 13.47 20.94
CA HIS A 218 9.11 14.24 19.87
C HIS A 218 10.57 14.54 20.23
N LYS A 219 10.85 15.00 21.46
CA LYS A 219 12.22 15.23 21.94
C LYS A 219 13.05 13.93 21.98
N PHE A 220 12.42 12.80 22.31
CA PHE A 220 13.06 11.49 22.31
C PHE A 220 13.55 11.09 20.91
N LEU A 221 12.75 11.33 19.87
CA LEU A 221 13.13 11.09 18.47
C LEU A 221 14.20 12.10 17.99
N GLU A 222 14.03 13.38 18.32
CA GLU A 222 14.95 14.45 17.92
C GLU A 222 16.38 14.22 18.43
N THR A 223 16.52 13.83 19.70
CA THR A 223 17.81 13.53 20.34
C THR A 223 18.53 12.34 19.69
N ARG A 224 17.79 11.46 19.00
CA ARG A 224 18.31 10.30 18.24
C ARG A 224 18.64 10.64 16.78
N GLY A 225 18.37 11.87 16.36
CA GLY A 225 18.68 12.38 15.03
C GLY A 225 17.53 12.30 14.03
N ILE A 226 16.32 11.95 14.47
CA ILE A 226 15.12 12.04 13.63
C ILE A 226 14.65 13.49 13.64
N LYS A 227 14.88 14.22 12.54
CA LYS A 227 14.66 15.66 12.44
C LYS A 227 14.01 16.02 11.10
N ALA A 228 13.11 16.99 11.13
CA ALA A 228 12.45 17.52 9.93
C ALA A 228 13.44 18.09 8.89
N SER A 229 14.61 18.57 9.35
CA SER A 229 15.67 19.07 8.45
C SER A 229 16.24 18.02 7.49
N ALA A 230 15.97 16.72 7.71
CA ALA A 230 16.38 15.66 6.81
C ALA A 230 15.28 15.27 5.80
N THR A 231 14.07 15.81 5.93
CA THR A 231 12.91 15.39 5.14
C THR A 231 13.12 15.68 3.66
N ASP A 232 13.51 16.90 3.27
CA ASP A 232 13.70 17.24 1.85
C ASP A 232 14.73 16.34 1.16
N PHE A 233 15.86 16.08 1.84
CA PHE A 233 16.88 15.16 1.38
C PHE A 233 16.32 13.74 1.19
N LEU A 234 15.62 13.22 2.20
CA LEU A 234 15.02 11.89 2.11
C LEU A 234 13.96 11.83 1.00
N TYR A 235 13.22 12.91 0.78
CA TYR A 235 12.18 12.98 -0.23
C TYR A 235 12.80 12.87 -1.62
N GLU A 236 13.81 13.69 -1.90
CA GLU A 236 14.57 13.62 -3.15
C GLU A 236 15.22 12.25 -3.35
N TYR A 237 15.79 11.67 -2.28
CA TYR A 237 16.35 10.32 -2.33
C TYR A 237 15.29 9.30 -2.77
N MET A 238 14.10 9.34 -2.15
CA MET A 238 13.02 8.40 -2.44
C MET A 238 12.41 8.59 -3.83
N MET A 239 12.33 9.83 -4.34
CA MET A 239 11.88 10.09 -5.73
C MET A 239 12.86 9.53 -6.76
N LYS A 240 14.17 9.66 -6.52
CA LYS A 240 15.19 9.03 -7.36
C LYS A 240 15.10 7.50 -7.28
N LYS A 241 14.91 6.95 -6.08
CA LYS A 241 14.70 5.51 -5.91
C LYS A 241 13.46 5.04 -6.68
N ASP A 242 12.33 5.75 -6.59
CA ASP A 242 11.10 5.41 -7.31
C ASP A 242 11.34 5.31 -8.83
N SER A 243 12.09 6.27 -9.38
CA SER A 243 12.47 6.25 -10.81
C SER A 243 13.35 5.04 -11.16
N ARG A 244 14.34 4.69 -10.32
CA ARG A 244 15.18 3.48 -10.51
C ARG A 244 14.38 2.19 -10.41
N GLU A 245 13.43 2.12 -9.47
CA GLU A 245 12.57 0.95 -9.28
C GLU A 245 11.58 0.78 -10.45
N TYR A 246 11.07 1.89 -10.99
CA TYR A 246 10.24 1.87 -12.20
C TYR A 246 11.00 1.30 -13.40
N LEU A 247 12.23 1.77 -13.64
CA LEU A 247 13.12 1.23 -14.65
C LEU A 247 13.39 -0.27 -14.46
N LEU A 248 13.68 -0.69 -13.22
CA LEU A 248 13.90 -2.10 -12.90
C LEU A 248 12.63 -2.93 -13.17
N TRP A 249 11.47 -2.40 -12.82
CA TRP A 249 10.18 -3.03 -13.09
C TRP A 249 9.92 -3.21 -14.59
N LEU A 250 10.17 -2.17 -15.40
CA LEU A 250 10.05 -2.26 -16.87
C LEU A 250 10.99 -3.31 -17.46
N LYS A 251 12.24 -3.36 -16.99
CA LYS A 251 13.21 -4.38 -17.41
C LYS A 251 12.73 -5.80 -17.06
N ASN A 252 12.21 -5.99 -15.85
CA ASN A 252 11.65 -7.27 -15.42
C ASN A 252 10.39 -7.66 -16.22
N LEU A 253 9.51 -6.69 -16.49
CA LEU A 253 8.31 -6.89 -17.32
C LEU A 253 8.70 -7.29 -18.74
N LYS A 254 9.69 -6.62 -19.33
CA LYS A 254 10.24 -6.99 -20.65
C LYS A 254 10.73 -8.43 -20.66
N ASN A 255 11.53 -8.82 -19.67
CA ASN A 255 12.06 -10.18 -19.55
C ASN A 255 10.94 -11.22 -19.48
N PHE A 256 9.88 -10.95 -18.71
CA PHE A 256 8.72 -11.83 -18.59
C PHE A 256 7.98 -12.04 -19.93
N ILE A 257 7.82 -10.98 -20.73
CA ILE A 257 7.15 -11.09 -22.05
C ILE A 257 8.02 -11.82 -23.08
N GLN A 258 9.34 -11.87 -22.88
CA GLN A 258 10.28 -12.57 -23.77
C GLN A 258 10.43 -14.07 -23.47
N GLU A 259 9.95 -14.55 -22.32
CA GLU A 259 9.98 -15.97 -21.91
C GLU A 259 8.98 -16.84 -22.68
#